data_AF-A0A2I1CZ63-F1
#
_entry.id   AF-A0A2I1CZ63-F1
#
_cell.length_a   1.000
_cell.length_b   1.000
_cell.length_c   1.000
_cell.angle_alpha   90.00
_cell.angle_beta   90.00
_cell.angle_gamma   90.00
#
_symmetry.space_group_name_H-M   'P 1'
#
loop_
_entity.id
_entity.type
_entity.pdbx_description
1 polymer ?
#
loop_
_entity_poly.entity_id
_entity_poly.type
_entity_poly.pdbx_seq_one_letter_code
_entity_poly.pdbx_strand_id
1 'polypeptide(L)'
;MIGHHTFSRLVNRPLYQAHDTETIRNELKDLEYFRGEPNICSIGWYRSGHESVYNIKCNRTTSVIFGILSVFYPGGSLQNLLDKDRVREHSWESWTIQIATAISYLHKAGIIHMNIKPSNVVLDADGNAVLIDISGVGRITHMWLAPEIRKEISPAGLPFEVRQRNDTWAYGKLLSEIISHAGFCPFLETLNHIASCLTGEDTQTRMALLEAISQLKDAGVDRALL
;
A
#
# COMPACT_ATOMS: atom_id res chain seq x y z
N MET A 1 -26.67 -6.56 13.87
CA MET A 1 -25.35 -6.47 14.54
C MET A 1 -24.32 -7.02 13.57
N ILE A 2 -23.59 -6.14 12.89
CA ILE A 2 -22.53 -6.54 11.96
C ILE A 2 -21.29 -6.79 12.81
N GLY A 3 -20.86 -8.05 12.88
CA GLY A 3 -19.64 -8.41 13.60
C GLY A 3 -18.43 -7.86 12.86
N HIS A 4 -17.80 -6.82 13.39
CA HIS A 4 -16.47 -6.40 12.93
C HIS A 4 -15.46 -7.49 13.29
N HIS A 5 -15.25 -8.44 12.38
CA HIS A 5 -14.16 -9.39 12.51
C HIS A 5 -12.86 -8.60 12.45
N THR A 6 -12.05 -8.66 13.51
CA THR A 6 -10.77 -7.95 13.59
C THR A 6 -9.64 -8.97 13.42
N PHE A 7 -8.63 -8.66 12.60
CA PHE A 7 -7.52 -9.58 12.32
C PHE A 7 -6.26 -9.18 13.09
N SER A 8 -5.82 -10.03 14.01
CA SER A 8 -4.66 -9.74 14.87
C SER A 8 -3.35 -10.12 14.21
N ARG A 9 -2.47 -9.13 13.97
CA ARG A 9 -1.05 -9.38 13.76
C ARG A 9 -0.34 -9.30 15.11
N LEU A 10 -0.16 -10.45 15.75
CA LEU A 10 0.62 -10.52 16.98
C LEU A 10 2.11 -10.29 16.64
N VAL A 11 2.68 -9.17 17.08
CA VAL A 11 4.13 -8.92 16.91
C VAL A 11 4.85 -9.55 18.10
N ASN A 12 4.97 -10.88 18.09
CA ASN A 12 5.69 -11.59 19.14
C ASN A 12 7.15 -11.74 18.71
N ARG A 13 8.01 -10.80 19.12
CA ARG A 13 9.47 -10.89 18.95
C ARG A 13 10.13 -10.95 20.32
N PRO A 14 10.94 -11.99 20.62
CA PRO A 14 11.59 -12.16 21.93
C PRO A 14 12.68 -11.11 22.23
N LEU A 15 13.08 -10.31 21.23
CA LEU A 15 14.06 -9.23 21.37
C LEU A 15 13.47 -7.95 20.80
N TYR A 16 12.89 -7.13 21.69
CA TYR A 16 12.30 -5.84 21.37
C TYR A 16 13.39 -4.77 21.32
N GLN A 17 13.72 -4.23 20.14
CA GLN A 17 14.66 -3.11 20.03
C GLN A 17 13.91 -1.78 20.07
N ALA A 18 14.51 -0.75 20.66
CA ALA A 18 13.89 0.58 20.72
C ALA A 18 13.54 1.18 19.34
N HIS A 19 14.26 0.77 18.28
CA HIS A 19 13.95 1.13 16.90
C HIS A 19 12.66 0.49 16.37
N ASP A 20 12.33 -0.73 16.81
CA ASP A 20 11.07 -1.41 16.47
C ASP A 20 9.88 -0.64 17.06
N THR A 21 10.04 -0.11 18.28
CA THR A 21 9.01 0.70 18.94
C THR A 21 8.67 1.95 18.14
N GLU A 22 9.67 2.67 17.67
CA GLU A 22 9.45 3.93 16.96
C GLU A 22 8.86 3.67 15.57
N THR A 23 9.29 2.60 14.91
CA THR A 23 8.70 2.14 13.65
C THR A 23 7.20 1.84 13.82
N ILE A 24 6.84 1.06 14.84
CA ILE A 24 5.45 0.71 15.14
C ILE A 24 4.66 1.96 15.56
N ARG A 25 5.25 2.91 16.30
CA ARG A 25 4.59 4.19 16.64
C ARG A 25 4.32 5.04 15.41
N ASN A 26 5.24 5.12 14.47
CA ASN A 26 5.05 5.88 13.24
C ASN A 26 3.96 5.23 12.38
N GLU A 27 3.98 3.91 12.24
CA GLU A 27 2.89 3.16 11.60
C GLU A 27 1.52 3.45 12.24
N LEU A 28 1.43 3.47 13.57
CA LEU A 28 0.20 3.81 14.28
C LEU A 28 -0.25 5.25 14.00
N LYS A 29 0.67 6.22 13.97
CA LYS A 29 0.34 7.62 13.67
C LYS A 29 -0.19 7.76 12.26
N ASP A 30 0.44 7.10 11.29
CA ASP A 30 0.01 7.15 9.89
C ASP A 30 -1.37 6.50 9.73
N LEU A 31 -1.59 5.32 10.34
CA LEU A 31 -2.90 4.64 10.31
C LEU A 31 -4.01 5.45 11.02
N GLU A 32 -3.67 6.20 12.07
CA GLU A 32 -4.62 7.09 12.74
C GLU A 32 -4.93 8.32 11.89
N TYR A 33 -3.93 8.86 11.20
CA TYR A 33 -4.08 10.00 10.29
C TYR A 33 -5.04 9.69 9.14
N PHE A 34 -4.96 8.48 8.56
CA PHE A 34 -5.85 8.03 7.49
C PHE A 34 -7.12 7.31 7.99
N ARG A 35 -7.46 7.43 9.28
CA ARG A 35 -8.66 6.78 9.80
C ARG A 35 -9.91 7.29 9.07
N GLY A 36 -10.64 6.37 8.45
CA GLY A 36 -11.85 6.68 7.70
C GLY A 36 -11.61 7.13 6.25
N GLU A 37 -10.36 7.22 5.80
CA GLU A 37 -10.06 7.47 4.39
C GLU A 37 -10.38 6.23 3.55
N PRO A 38 -11.16 6.36 2.46
CA PRO A 38 -11.49 5.23 1.61
C PRO A 38 -10.22 4.67 0.96
N ASN A 39 -10.21 3.35 0.75
CA ASN A 39 -9.13 2.65 0.06
C ASN A 39 -7.75 2.70 0.77
N ILE A 40 -7.68 3.19 2.02
CA ILE A 40 -6.49 3.12 2.88
C ILE A 40 -6.84 2.35 4.16
N CYS A 41 -5.92 1.49 4.60
CA CYS A 41 -6.12 0.69 5.80
C CYS A 41 -6.41 1.56 7.02
N SER A 42 -7.48 1.22 7.74
CA SER A 42 -7.79 1.82 9.04
C SER A 42 -7.29 0.93 10.17
N ILE A 43 -6.82 1.56 11.24
CA ILE A 43 -6.50 0.87 12.49
C ILE A 43 -7.78 0.43 13.21
N GLY A 44 -7.77 -0.80 13.72
CA GLY A 44 -8.80 -1.27 14.66
C GLY A 44 -8.42 -0.90 16.09
N TRP A 45 -7.35 -1.50 16.62
CA TRP A 45 -6.86 -1.30 17.99
C TRP A 45 -5.34 -1.52 18.08
N TYR A 46 -4.70 -1.04 19.13
CA TYR A 46 -3.32 -1.44 19.46
C TYR A 46 -3.19 -1.69 20.97
N ARG A 47 -2.31 -2.62 21.35
CA ARG A 47 -2.00 -2.90 22.76
C ARG A 47 -0.64 -2.34 23.10
N SER A 48 -0.63 -1.40 24.04
CA SER A 48 0.59 -0.92 24.70
C SER A 48 0.67 -1.46 26.12
N GLY A 49 1.88 -1.66 26.62
CA GLY A 49 2.13 -2.05 28.00
C GLY A 49 3.43 -1.44 28.53
N HIS A 50 3.50 -1.32 29.84
CA HIS A 50 4.73 -0.96 30.56
C HIS A 50 5.45 -2.26 30.92
N GLU A 51 6.15 -2.89 29.97
CA GLU A 51 7.23 -3.77 30.38
C GLU A 51 8.46 -2.91 30.64
N SER A 52 9.10 -3.17 31.78
CA SER A 52 10.40 -2.63 32.14
C SER A 52 11.47 -3.18 31.20
N VAL A 53 11.45 -2.79 29.93
CA VAL A 53 12.65 -2.85 29.09
C VAL A 53 13.56 -1.77 29.67
N TYR A 54 14.38 -2.17 30.64
CA TYR A 54 15.36 -1.29 31.27
C TYR A 54 16.33 -0.86 30.19
N ASN A 55 16.11 0.33 29.63
CA ASN A 55 16.99 0.86 28.61
C ASN A 55 18.30 1.25 29.31
N ILE A 56 19.31 0.37 29.22
CA ILE A 56 20.62 0.50 29.89
C ILE A 56 21.28 1.86 29.57
N LYS A 57 20.93 2.49 28.44
CA LYS A 57 21.43 3.83 28.09
C LYS A 57 20.71 5.00 28.77
N CYS A 58 19.43 4.86 29.18
CA CYS A 58 18.59 6.01 29.54
C CYS A 58 17.93 5.95 30.92
N ASN A 59 18.09 4.88 31.70
CA ASN A 59 17.55 4.76 33.07
C ASN A 59 16.06 5.16 33.19
N ARG A 60 15.26 4.86 32.15
CA ARG A 60 13.83 5.18 32.04
C ARG A 60 13.07 3.96 31.54
N THR A 61 11.88 3.74 32.10
CA THR A 61 10.87 2.82 31.58
C THR A 61 10.17 3.44 30.37
N THR A 62 10.19 2.74 29.24
CA THR A 62 9.51 3.17 28.00
C THR A 62 8.33 2.24 27.70
N SER A 63 7.15 2.79 27.38
CA SER A 63 6.02 1.99 26.94
C SER A 63 6.34 1.29 25.61
N VAL A 64 6.09 -0.02 25.58
CA VAL A 64 6.31 -0.94 24.48
C VAL A 64 4.95 -1.24 23.82
N ILE A 65 4.89 -1.20 22.49
CA ILE A 65 3.72 -1.66 21.74
C ILE A 65 3.91 -3.14 21.40
N PHE A 66 2.95 -3.98 21.82
CA PHE A 66 3.00 -5.44 21.70
C PHE A 66 2.21 -5.99 20.51
N GLY A 67 1.34 -5.18 19.92
CA GLY A 67 0.56 -5.62 18.76
C GLY A 67 -0.32 -4.51 18.20
N ILE A 68 -0.49 -4.57 16.88
CA ILE A 68 -1.45 -3.77 16.13
C ILE A 68 -2.53 -4.73 15.62
N LEU A 69 -3.78 -4.33 15.81
CA LEU A 69 -4.97 -5.00 15.32
C LEU A 69 -5.57 -4.11 14.22
N SER A 70 -5.50 -4.56 12.98
CA SER A 70 -6.07 -3.85 11.83
C SER A 70 -7.44 -4.43 11.47
N VAL A 71 -8.22 -3.67 10.70
CA VAL A 71 -9.47 -4.15 10.13
C VAL A 71 -9.21 -5.43 9.31
N PHE A 72 -10.10 -6.42 9.43
CA PHE A 72 -10.06 -7.59 8.57
C PHE A 72 -10.77 -7.29 7.25
N TYR A 73 -10.10 -7.66 6.15
CA TYR A 73 -10.60 -7.46 4.80
C TYR A 73 -10.99 -8.83 4.22
N PRO A 74 -12.30 -9.17 4.17
CA PRO A 74 -12.77 -10.53 3.92
C PRO A 74 -12.52 -11.01 2.49
N GLY A 75 -12.35 -10.10 1.52
CA GLY A 75 -12.02 -10.47 0.15
C GLY A 75 -10.56 -10.91 -0.04
N GLY A 76 -9.73 -10.83 1.02
CA GLY A 76 -8.34 -11.25 0.98
C GLY A 76 -7.45 -10.30 0.18
N SER A 77 -6.21 -10.72 -0.11
CA SER A 77 -5.28 -9.92 -0.90
C SER A 77 -5.49 -10.10 -2.41
N LEU A 78 -5.14 -9.07 -3.17
CA LEU A 78 -5.13 -9.14 -4.63
C LEU A 78 -4.13 -10.20 -5.13
N GLN A 79 -3.03 -10.44 -4.40
CA GLN A 79 -2.12 -11.57 -4.69
C GLN A 79 -2.89 -12.90 -4.70
N ASN A 80 -3.73 -13.17 -3.70
CA ASN A 80 -4.50 -14.41 -3.62
C ASN A 80 -5.49 -14.55 -4.79
N LEU A 81 -6.00 -13.43 -5.33
CA LEU A 81 -6.89 -13.45 -6.49
C LEU A 81 -6.12 -13.70 -7.79
N LEU A 82 -4.96 -13.07 -7.97
CA LEU A 82 -4.08 -13.29 -9.11
C LEU A 82 -3.62 -14.76 -9.17
N ASP A 83 -3.14 -15.29 -8.04
CA ASP A 83 -2.66 -16.68 -7.94
C ASP A 83 -3.75 -17.72 -8.26
N LYS A 84 -5.02 -17.36 -8.07
CA LYS A 84 -6.19 -18.22 -8.33
C LYS A 84 -6.91 -17.88 -9.64
N ASP A 85 -6.44 -16.91 -10.40
CA ASP A 85 -7.10 -16.35 -11.60
C ASP A 85 -8.56 -15.90 -11.36
N ARG A 86 -8.83 -15.29 -10.20
CA ARG A 86 -10.19 -14.87 -9.77
C ARG A 86 -10.48 -13.39 -9.94
N VAL A 87 -9.61 -12.64 -10.61
CA VAL A 87 -9.79 -11.19 -10.85
C VAL A 87 -11.12 -10.88 -11.53
N ARG A 88 -11.53 -11.70 -12.51
CA ARG A 88 -12.75 -11.53 -13.30
C ARG A 88 -14.04 -11.77 -12.53
N GLU A 89 -13.97 -12.28 -11.31
CA GLU A 89 -15.12 -12.46 -10.43
C GLU A 89 -15.50 -11.15 -9.70
N HIS A 90 -14.74 -10.08 -9.92
CA HIS A 90 -14.90 -8.79 -9.25
C HIS A 90 -14.94 -7.63 -10.25
N SER A 91 -15.42 -6.48 -9.80
CA SER A 91 -15.37 -5.19 -10.53
C SER A 91 -13.97 -4.57 -10.47
N TRP A 92 -13.00 -5.27 -11.04
CA TRP A 92 -11.57 -4.97 -10.91
C TRP A 92 -11.15 -3.64 -11.53
N GLU A 93 -11.91 -3.12 -12.50
CA GLU A 93 -11.65 -1.85 -13.17
C GLU A 93 -11.57 -0.72 -12.13
N SER A 94 -12.46 -0.74 -11.14
CA SER A 94 -12.52 0.24 -10.05
C SER A 94 -11.26 0.22 -9.17
N TRP A 95 -10.59 -0.92 -9.04
CA TRP A 95 -9.37 -1.04 -8.23
C TRP A 95 -8.26 -0.14 -8.77
N THR A 96 -8.19 0.04 -10.08
CA THR A 96 -7.16 0.87 -10.72
C THR A 96 -7.20 2.30 -10.17
N ILE A 97 -8.36 2.95 -10.20
CA ILE A 97 -8.52 4.32 -9.71
C ILE A 97 -8.47 4.40 -8.17
N GLN A 98 -9.01 3.40 -7.46
CA GLN A 98 -8.98 3.33 -6.00
C GLN A 98 -7.54 3.28 -5.46
N ILE A 99 -6.70 2.40 -6.03
CA ILE A 99 -5.30 2.26 -5.63
C ILE A 99 -4.51 3.53 -5.97
N ALA A 100 -4.65 4.07 -7.18
CA ALA A 100 -3.96 5.30 -7.56
C ALA A 100 -4.31 6.48 -6.64
N THR A 101 -5.60 6.60 -6.29
CA THR A 101 -6.10 7.65 -5.41
C THR A 101 -5.55 7.49 -3.99
N ALA A 102 -5.52 6.27 -3.45
CA ALA A 102 -4.91 5.97 -2.15
C ALA A 102 -3.42 6.37 -2.11
N ILE A 103 -2.64 6.02 -3.15
CA ILE A 103 -1.23 6.40 -3.25
C ILE A 103 -1.09 7.93 -3.32
N SER A 104 -1.94 8.61 -4.08
CA SER A 104 -1.93 10.08 -4.17
C SER A 104 -2.20 10.74 -2.82
N TYR A 105 -3.10 10.19 -2.00
CA TYR A 105 -3.35 10.68 -0.64
C TYR A 105 -2.14 10.51 0.27
N LEU A 106 -1.47 9.34 0.23
CA LEU A 106 -0.21 9.14 0.96
C LEU A 106 0.82 10.22 0.57
N HIS A 107 1.01 10.42 -0.74
CA HIS A 107 1.99 11.39 -1.25
C HIS A 107 1.67 12.82 -0.81
N LYS A 108 0.39 13.23 -0.83
CA LYS A 108 -0.05 14.55 -0.34
C LYS A 108 0.19 14.75 1.15
N ALA A 109 0.15 13.69 1.94
CA ALA A 109 0.48 13.71 3.36
C ALA A 109 1.99 13.64 3.63
N GLY A 110 2.84 13.60 2.60
CA GLY A 110 4.29 13.47 2.76
C GLY A 110 4.75 12.05 3.09
N ILE A 111 3.91 11.03 2.82
CA ILE A 111 4.21 9.62 3.06
C ILE A 111 4.46 8.92 1.72
N ILE A 112 5.53 8.13 1.64
CA ILE A 112 5.84 7.26 0.49
C ILE A 112 5.70 5.81 0.94
N HIS A 113 4.99 5.00 0.15
CA HIS A 113 4.70 3.61 0.51
C HIS A 113 5.92 2.70 0.34
N MET A 114 6.69 2.84 -0.75
CA MET A 114 7.87 2.04 -1.11
C MET A 114 7.67 0.53 -1.31
N ASN A 115 6.45 0.02 -1.18
CA ASN A 115 6.17 -1.43 -1.19
C ASN A 115 4.79 -1.75 -1.78
N ILE A 116 4.39 -0.99 -2.81
CA ILE A 116 3.16 -1.26 -3.57
C ILE A 116 3.33 -2.56 -4.35
N LYS A 117 2.39 -3.51 -4.13
CA LYS A 117 2.36 -4.84 -4.74
C LYS A 117 1.01 -5.53 -4.44
N PRO A 118 0.64 -6.63 -5.13
CA PRO A 118 -0.66 -7.28 -4.94
C PRO A 118 -0.90 -7.80 -3.53
N SER A 119 0.15 -8.20 -2.80
CA SER A 119 0.00 -8.67 -1.41
C SER A 119 -0.31 -7.54 -0.42
N ASN A 120 -0.09 -6.28 -0.81
CA ASN A 120 -0.38 -5.09 -0.01
C ASN A 120 -1.65 -4.35 -0.48
N VAL A 121 -2.42 -4.96 -1.39
CA VAL A 121 -3.77 -4.54 -1.74
C VAL A 121 -4.72 -5.64 -1.30
N VAL A 122 -5.72 -5.29 -0.51
CA VAL A 122 -6.75 -6.23 -0.02
C VAL A 122 -8.14 -5.74 -0.41
N LEU A 123 -9.14 -6.63 -0.38
CA LEU A 123 -10.51 -6.28 -0.71
C LEU A 123 -11.40 -6.23 0.53
N ASP A 124 -12.13 -5.13 0.68
CA ASP A 124 -13.15 -4.99 1.72
C ASP A 124 -14.40 -5.85 1.45
N ALA A 125 -15.42 -5.72 2.30
CA ALA A 125 -16.65 -6.50 2.20
C ALA A 125 -17.47 -6.17 0.95
N ASP A 126 -17.28 -4.99 0.37
CA ASP A 126 -17.96 -4.52 -0.83
C ASP A 126 -17.11 -4.78 -2.10
N GLY A 127 -15.93 -5.37 -1.95
CA GLY A 127 -15.03 -5.70 -3.05
C GLY A 127 -14.13 -4.54 -3.50
N ASN A 128 -14.05 -3.45 -2.73
CA ASN A 128 -13.17 -2.32 -3.04
C ASN A 128 -11.73 -2.62 -2.63
N ALA A 129 -10.78 -2.11 -3.40
CA ALA A 129 -9.36 -2.21 -3.11
C ALA A 129 -8.97 -1.30 -1.95
N VAL A 130 -8.19 -1.83 -1.01
CA VAL A 130 -7.67 -1.13 0.16
C VAL A 130 -6.16 -1.37 0.25
N LEU A 131 -5.41 -0.27 0.32
CA LEU A 131 -3.96 -0.28 0.47
C LEU A 131 -3.59 -0.48 1.95
N ILE A 132 -2.80 -1.52 2.23
CA ILE A 132 -2.32 -1.87 3.58
C ILE A 132 -0.79 -1.74 3.66
N ASP A 133 -0.21 -1.86 4.87
CA ASP A 133 1.26 -1.79 5.08
C ASP A 133 1.86 -0.43 4.64
N ILE A 134 1.13 0.65 4.91
CA ILE A 134 1.43 2.03 4.46
C ILE A 134 2.56 2.73 5.23
N SER A 135 3.15 2.07 6.24
CA SER A 135 4.11 2.70 7.16
C SER A 135 5.43 3.09 6.51
N GLY A 136 5.70 2.66 5.28
CA GLY A 136 6.91 3.03 4.52
C GLY A 136 8.22 2.53 5.15
N VAL A 137 8.18 1.78 6.26
CA VAL A 137 9.35 1.32 7.01
C VAL A 137 9.53 -0.20 6.89
N GLY A 138 10.72 -0.60 6.45
CA GLY A 138 11.28 -1.92 6.76
C GLY A 138 10.86 -3.08 5.84
N ARG A 139 10.08 -2.85 4.79
CA ARG A 139 9.76 -3.88 3.80
C ARG A 139 9.85 -3.32 2.40
N ILE A 140 10.87 -3.73 1.67
CA ILE A 140 11.02 -3.44 0.24
C ILE A 140 11.03 -4.78 -0.48
N THR A 141 10.20 -4.89 -1.51
CA THR A 141 10.21 -6.07 -2.38
C THR A 141 10.99 -5.71 -3.64
N HIS A 142 12.23 -6.22 -3.77
CA HIS A 142 13.20 -5.76 -4.78
C HIS A 142 12.67 -5.80 -6.23
N MET A 143 11.90 -6.83 -6.58
CA MET A 143 11.26 -6.98 -7.91
C MET A 143 10.22 -5.89 -8.23
N TRP A 144 9.74 -5.14 -7.24
CA TRP A 144 8.79 -4.04 -7.38
C TRP A 144 9.45 -2.67 -7.47
N LEU A 145 10.77 -2.60 -7.24
CA LEU A 145 11.52 -1.35 -7.35
C LEU A 145 11.68 -0.90 -8.80
N ALA A 146 11.66 0.42 -8.98
CA ALA A 146 12.08 1.06 -10.22
C ALA A 146 13.57 0.79 -10.52
N PRO A 147 13.98 0.70 -11.79
CA PRO A 147 15.35 0.33 -12.18
C PRO A 147 16.43 1.19 -11.51
N GLU A 148 16.18 2.49 -11.38
CA GLU A 148 17.08 3.45 -10.77
C GLU A 148 17.28 3.26 -9.26
N ILE A 149 16.33 2.62 -8.55
CA ILE A 149 16.43 2.36 -7.10
C ILE A 149 17.00 0.97 -6.81
N ARG A 150 16.89 0.00 -7.74
CA ARG A 150 17.28 -1.40 -7.50
C ARG A 150 18.75 -1.60 -7.05
N LYS A 151 19.63 -0.68 -7.42
CA LYS A 151 21.07 -0.75 -7.08
C LYS A 151 21.42 -0.02 -5.79
N GLU A 152 20.46 0.68 -5.19
CA GLU A 152 20.68 1.50 -4.01
C GLU A 152 20.79 0.64 -2.75
N ILE A 153 21.82 0.92 -1.95
CA ILE A 153 22.08 0.22 -0.69
C ILE A 153 21.04 0.61 0.37
N SER A 154 20.60 1.88 0.35
CA SER A 154 19.61 2.41 1.28
C SER A 154 18.50 3.15 0.54
N PRO A 155 17.55 2.44 -0.10
CA PRO A 155 16.44 3.07 -0.82
C PRO A 155 15.60 3.99 0.06
N ALA A 156 15.48 3.70 1.36
CA ALA A 156 14.71 4.53 2.30
C ALA A 156 15.34 5.91 2.56
N GLY A 157 16.66 6.05 2.34
CA GLY A 157 17.38 7.31 2.51
C GLY A 157 17.38 8.22 1.28
N LEU A 158 16.77 7.78 0.17
CA LEU A 158 16.70 8.57 -1.05
C LEU A 158 15.76 9.79 -0.90
N PRO A 159 15.98 10.85 -1.71
CA PRO A 159 15.09 12.01 -1.76
C PRO A 159 13.63 11.60 -1.94
N PHE A 160 12.72 12.39 -1.36
CA PHE A 160 11.29 12.12 -1.36
C PHE A 160 10.77 11.89 -2.79
N GLU A 161 11.17 12.73 -3.73
CA GLU A 161 10.74 12.73 -5.13
C GLU A 161 11.18 11.45 -5.86
N VAL A 162 12.38 10.94 -5.54
CA VAL A 162 12.88 9.68 -6.10
C VAL A 162 12.06 8.51 -5.59
N ARG A 163 11.80 8.47 -4.27
CA ARG A 163 10.96 7.44 -3.66
C ARG A 163 9.50 7.53 -4.15
N GLN A 164 8.98 8.73 -4.36
CA GLN A 164 7.67 8.98 -4.94
C GLN A 164 7.53 8.41 -6.36
N ARG A 165 8.56 8.61 -7.21
CA ARG A 165 8.60 8.03 -8.56
C ARG A 165 8.63 6.50 -8.55
N ASN A 166 9.18 5.89 -7.50
CA ASN A 166 9.13 4.45 -7.33
C ASN A 166 7.73 3.93 -7.02
N ASP A 167 6.95 4.64 -6.21
CA ASP A 167 5.54 4.27 -5.99
C ASP A 167 4.75 4.32 -7.31
N THR A 168 4.98 5.34 -8.13
CA THR A 168 4.39 5.48 -9.47
C THR A 168 4.77 4.30 -10.38
N TRP A 169 6.04 3.91 -10.40
CA TRP A 169 6.51 2.73 -11.13
C TRP A 169 5.85 1.43 -10.63
N ALA A 170 5.84 1.22 -9.33
CA ALA A 170 5.28 0.02 -8.71
C ALA A 170 3.77 -0.10 -8.97
N TYR A 171 3.05 1.04 -9.00
CA TYR A 171 1.66 1.09 -9.42
C TYR A 171 1.48 0.71 -10.90
N GLY A 172 2.33 1.21 -11.80
CA GLY A 172 2.32 0.79 -13.22
C GLY A 172 2.53 -0.72 -13.38
N LYS A 173 3.47 -1.30 -12.63
CA LYS A 173 3.65 -2.76 -12.58
C LYS A 173 2.39 -3.48 -12.07
N LEU A 174 1.76 -2.96 -11.03
CA LEU A 174 0.56 -3.55 -10.44
C LEU A 174 -0.60 -3.55 -11.44
N LEU A 175 -0.76 -2.46 -12.19
CA LEU A 175 -1.74 -2.39 -13.27
C LEU A 175 -1.51 -3.49 -14.31
N SER A 176 -0.27 -3.68 -14.77
CA SER A 176 0.06 -4.74 -15.74
C SER A 176 -0.31 -6.14 -15.22
N GLU A 177 -0.11 -6.42 -13.93
CA GLU A 177 -0.50 -7.70 -13.31
C GLU A 177 -2.02 -7.85 -13.23
N ILE A 178 -2.78 -6.80 -12.92
CA ILE A 178 -4.25 -6.88 -12.92
C ILE A 178 -4.76 -7.12 -14.35
N ILE A 179 -4.20 -6.39 -15.31
CA ILE A 179 -4.58 -6.43 -16.74
C ILE A 179 -4.32 -7.82 -17.34
N SER A 180 -3.23 -8.49 -16.99
CA SER A 180 -2.92 -9.83 -17.52
C SER A 180 -3.96 -10.89 -17.10
N HIS A 181 -4.72 -10.62 -16.04
CA HIS A 181 -5.80 -11.48 -15.54
C HIS A 181 -7.22 -10.96 -15.88
N ALA A 182 -7.36 -9.71 -16.32
CA ALA A 182 -8.63 -9.01 -16.53
C ALA A 182 -9.55 -9.59 -17.63
N GLY A 183 -8.99 -10.30 -18.61
CA GLY A 183 -9.76 -10.72 -19.79
C GLY A 183 -10.13 -9.53 -20.70
N PHE A 184 -11.26 -9.62 -21.40
CA PHE A 184 -11.73 -8.53 -22.27
C PHE A 184 -12.39 -7.42 -21.44
N CYS A 185 -11.92 -6.18 -21.60
CA CYS A 185 -12.55 -4.99 -21.02
C CYS A 185 -12.45 -3.79 -21.97
N PRO A 186 -13.43 -2.86 -21.95
CA PRO A 186 -13.43 -1.69 -22.84
C PRO A 186 -12.24 -0.73 -22.65
N PHE A 187 -11.62 -0.75 -21.46
CA PHE A 187 -10.54 0.15 -21.08
C PHE A 187 -9.15 -0.45 -21.28
N LEU A 188 -9.06 -1.68 -21.82
CA LEU A 188 -7.82 -2.46 -21.85
C LEU A 188 -6.67 -1.73 -22.55
N GLU A 189 -6.92 -1.06 -23.67
CA GLU A 189 -5.91 -0.30 -24.40
C GLU A 189 -5.40 0.90 -23.57
N THR A 190 -6.33 1.67 -23.00
CA THR A 190 -6.00 2.81 -22.13
C THR A 190 -5.21 2.37 -20.91
N LEU A 191 -5.63 1.29 -20.26
CA LEU A 191 -4.95 0.76 -19.07
C LEU A 191 -3.54 0.25 -19.40
N ASN A 192 -3.36 -0.44 -20.53
CA ASN A 192 -2.03 -0.85 -21.00
C ASN A 192 -1.13 0.34 -21.34
N HIS A 193 -1.69 1.37 -21.98
CA HIS A 193 -0.95 2.61 -22.28
C HIS A 193 -0.47 3.28 -20.99
N ILE A 194 -1.37 3.49 -20.02
CA ILE A 194 -1.04 4.10 -18.72
C ILE A 194 0.01 3.27 -17.98
N ALA A 195 -0.18 1.94 -17.90
CA ALA A 195 0.77 1.05 -17.24
C ALA A 195 2.17 1.14 -17.87
N SER A 196 2.25 1.12 -19.20
CA SER A 196 3.50 1.28 -19.95
C SER A 196 4.19 2.60 -19.63
N CYS A 197 3.46 3.73 -19.70
CA CYS A 197 4.00 5.07 -19.43
C CYS A 197 4.45 5.25 -17.98
N LEU A 198 3.75 4.66 -17.01
CA LEU A 198 4.14 4.64 -15.60
C LEU A 198 5.42 3.82 -15.37
N THR A 199 5.68 2.81 -16.20
CA THR A 199 6.88 1.96 -16.17
C THR A 199 7.93 2.34 -17.22
N GLY A 200 7.90 3.57 -17.73
CA GLY A 200 8.94 4.07 -18.65
C GLY A 200 10.32 4.14 -17.98
N GLU A 201 11.37 3.69 -18.66
CA GLU A 201 12.73 3.68 -18.10
C GLU A 201 13.29 5.10 -17.87
N ASP A 202 12.96 6.03 -18.76
CA ASP A 202 13.39 7.43 -18.63
C ASP A 202 12.58 8.16 -17.55
N THR A 203 13.23 8.43 -16.42
CA THR A 203 12.61 9.13 -15.28
C THR A 203 12.19 10.58 -15.57
N GLN A 204 12.67 11.22 -16.63
CA GLN A 204 12.28 12.58 -16.99
C GLN A 204 10.95 12.63 -17.74
N THR A 205 10.64 11.58 -18.50
CA THR A 205 9.44 11.46 -19.33
C THR A 205 8.42 10.46 -18.79
N ARG A 206 8.78 9.66 -17.77
CA ARG A 206 7.87 8.76 -17.07
C ARG A 206 6.65 9.51 -16.56
N MET A 207 5.46 8.99 -16.88
CA MET A 207 4.18 9.58 -16.51
C MET A 207 4.09 9.77 -14.99
N ALA A 208 3.57 10.91 -14.56
CA ALA A 208 3.31 11.17 -13.16
C ALA A 208 2.00 10.48 -12.70
N LEU A 209 1.94 10.09 -11.42
CA LEU A 209 0.74 9.44 -10.87
C LEU A 209 -0.54 10.28 -11.03
N LEU A 210 -0.45 11.61 -10.85
CA LEU A 210 -1.60 12.50 -11.02
C LEU A 210 -2.13 12.55 -12.45
N GLU A 211 -1.24 12.42 -13.44
CA GLU A 211 -1.61 12.33 -14.84
C GLU A 211 -2.32 11.01 -15.13
N ALA A 212 -1.80 9.89 -14.62
CA ALA A 212 -2.47 8.59 -14.73
C ALA A 212 -3.88 8.62 -14.10
N ILE A 213 -4.05 9.25 -12.93
CA ILE A 213 -5.35 9.44 -12.29
C ILE A 213 -6.30 10.24 -13.18
N SER A 214 -5.82 11.31 -13.84
CA SER A 214 -6.64 12.08 -14.77
C SER A 214 -7.11 11.22 -15.93
N GLN A 215 -6.19 10.50 -16.60
CA GLN A 215 -6.52 9.67 -17.75
C GLN A 215 -7.48 8.52 -17.40
N LEU A 216 -7.34 7.91 -16.21
CA LEU A 216 -8.28 6.89 -15.72
C LEU A 216 -9.69 7.43 -15.55
N LYS A 217 -9.83 8.65 -15.01
CA LYS A 217 -11.13 9.32 -14.84
C LYS A 217 -11.73 9.75 -16.17
N ASP A 218 -10.91 10.29 -17.07
CA ASP A 218 -11.35 10.72 -18.40
C ASP A 218 -11.84 9.52 -19.23
N ALA A 219 -11.23 8.35 -19.04
CA ALA A 219 -11.69 7.09 -19.61
C ALA A 219 -13.01 6.56 -18.99
N GLY A 220 -13.49 7.15 -17.88
CA GLY A 220 -14.73 6.74 -17.21
C GLY A 220 -14.60 5.45 -16.40
N VAL A 221 -13.39 5.04 -16.04
CA VAL A 221 -13.13 3.83 -15.23
C VAL A 221 -13.77 3.93 -13.84
N ASP A 222 -13.91 5.15 -13.32
CA ASP A 222 -14.61 5.46 -12.07
C ASP A 222 -16.14 5.34 -12.18
N ARG A 223 -16.70 5.44 -13.38
CA ARG A 223 -18.14 5.40 -13.66
C ARG A 223 -18.69 4.02 -13.98
N ALA A 224 -17.83 3.02 -14.13
CA ALA A 224 -18.24 1.61 -14.26
C ALA A 224 -18.94 1.05 -13.00
N LEU A 225 -19.12 1.88 -11.96
CA LEU A 225 -19.77 1.58 -10.69
C LEU A 225 -21.27 1.98 -10.64
N LEU A 226 -21.88 2.37 -11.76
CA LEU A 226 -23.31 2.67 -11.91
C LEU A 226 -24.00 1.64 -12.81
#